data_AF-A0A847K0N1-F1
#
_entry.id   AF-A0A847K0N1-F1
#
_cell.length_a   1.000
_cell.length_b   1.000
_cell.length_c   1.000
_cell.angle_alpha   90.00
_cell.angle_beta   90.00
_cell.angle_gamma   90.00
#
_symmetry.space_group_name_H-M   'P 1'
#
loop_
_entity.id
_entity.type
_entity.pdbx_description
1 polymer ?
#
loop_
_entity_poly.entity_id
_entity_poly.type
_entity_poly.pdbx_seq_one_letter_code
_entity_poly.pdbx_strand_id
1 'polypeptide(L)'
;RRHEPWAAAQERSVMSELRAVGCEVRVFAGRLLADPETFLNASGRPFEVFTPFYRALVQRLTVAEPSVGSFAPDRMQGATSRLASASIGDLGLLPTVSWDDGLRRAWTCVCRSSRRQRRTGG
;
A
#
# COMPACT_ATOMS: atom_id res chain seq x y z
N ARG A 1 -2.71 -5.23 -2.87
CA ARG A 1 -3.19 -4.97 -4.24
C ARG A 1 -3.05 -3.48 -4.55
N ARG A 2 -2.67 -3.13 -5.79
CA ARG A 2 -2.66 -1.75 -6.31
C ARG A 2 -3.81 -1.62 -7.33
N HIS A 3 -4.49 -0.48 -7.36
CA HIS A 3 -5.70 -0.29 -8.16
C HIS A 3 -5.48 0.55 -9.44
N GLU A 4 -4.29 1.11 -9.64
CA GLU A 4 -3.96 1.78 -10.89
C GLU A 4 -3.99 0.79 -12.07
N PRO A 5 -4.53 1.16 -13.25
CA PRO A 5 -4.67 0.23 -14.37
C PRO A 5 -3.37 -0.44 -14.80
N TRP A 6 -2.29 0.34 -14.87
CA TRP A 6 -0.95 -0.18 -15.21
C TRP A 6 -0.43 -1.15 -14.14
N ALA A 7 -0.70 -0.87 -12.86
CA ALA A 7 -0.24 -1.69 -11.76
C ALA A 7 -1.00 -3.01 -11.69
N ALA A 8 -2.31 -2.99 -12.01
CA ALA A 8 -3.14 -4.19 -12.11
C ALA A 8 -2.75 -5.06 -13.31
N ALA A 9 -2.32 -4.48 -14.43
CA ALA A 9 -1.78 -5.22 -15.57
C ALA A 9 -0.44 -5.88 -15.21
N GLN A 10 0.47 -5.13 -14.58
CA GLN A 10 1.75 -5.66 -14.11
C GLN A 10 1.58 -6.78 -13.09
N GLU A 11 0.70 -6.62 -12.10
CA GLU A 11 0.40 -7.65 -11.10
C GLU A 11 -0.08 -8.94 -11.78
N ARG A 12 -0.99 -8.86 -12.76
CA ARG A 12 -1.46 -10.02 -13.53
C ARG A 12 -0.35 -10.74 -14.30
N SER A 13 0.55 -10.00 -14.95
CA SER A 13 1.70 -10.61 -15.67
C SER A 13 2.58 -11.41 -14.72
N VAL A 14 3.00 -10.77 -13.61
CA VAL A 14 3.87 -11.39 -12.61
C VAL A 14 3.21 -12.63 -11.98
N MET A 15 1.92 -12.57 -11.67
CA MET A 15 1.19 -13.72 -11.13
C MET A 15 1.12 -14.89 -12.12
N SER A 16 0.94 -14.60 -13.41
CA SER A 16 0.91 -15.61 -14.46
C SER A 16 2.25 -16.33 -14.58
N GLU A 17 3.35 -15.56 -14.62
CA GLU A 17 4.71 -16.10 -14.72
C GLU A 17 5.09 -16.92 -13.49
N LEU A 18 4.79 -16.43 -12.28
CA LEU A 18 5.08 -17.15 -11.03
C LEU A 18 4.30 -18.46 -10.91
N ARG A 19 3.04 -18.47 -11.33
CA ARG A 19 2.25 -19.71 -11.34
C ARG A 19 2.74 -20.70 -12.38
N ALA A 20 3.23 -20.23 -13.54
CA ALA A 20 3.79 -21.08 -14.57
C ALA A 20 5.06 -21.83 -14.10
N VAL A 21 5.84 -21.23 -13.19
CA VAL A 21 7.00 -21.88 -12.55
C VAL A 21 6.64 -22.65 -11.26
N GLY A 22 5.35 -22.81 -10.98
CA GLY A 22 4.86 -23.62 -9.84
C GLY A 22 4.86 -22.90 -8.49
N CYS A 23 5.03 -21.57 -8.45
CA CYS A 23 4.95 -20.83 -7.19
C CYS A 23 3.50 -20.57 -6.77
N GLU A 24 3.22 -20.73 -5.46
CA GLU A 24 1.99 -20.24 -4.87
C GLU A 24 2.02 -18.71 -4.78
N VAL A 25 0.95 -18.06 -5.22
CA VAL A 25 0.85 -16.59 -5.18
C VAL A 25 -0.39 -16.16 -4.41
N ARG A 26 -0.19 -15.36 -3.37
CA ARG A 26 -1.24 -14.78 -2.53
C ARG A 26 -1.22 -13.26 -2.61
N VAL A 27 -2.39 -12.64 -2.78
CA VAL A 27 -2.56 -11.19 -2.83
C VAL A 27 -3.33 -10.72 -1.61
N PHE A 28 -2.82 -9.69 -0.96
CA PHE A 28 -3.43 -9.11 0.23
C PHE A 28 -3.98 -7.71 -0.09
N ALA A 29 -5.17 -7.40 0.45
CA ALA A 29 -5.68 -6.04 0.48
C ALA A 29 -4.79 -5.21 1.43
N GLY A 30 -4.51 -3.94 1.09
CA GLY A 30 -3.56 -3.18 1.92
C GLY A 30 -3.56 -1.66 1.80
N ARG A 31 -4.28 -1.05 0.85
CA ARG A 31 -4.32 0.42 0.68
C ARG A 31 -5.71 1.02 0.82
N LEU A 32 -6.77 0.24 0.58
CA LEU A 32 -8.15 0.70 0.63
C LEU A 32 -8.87 0.10 1.84
N LEU A 33 -9.77 0.90 2.43
CA LEU A 33 -10.66 0.45 3.51
C LEU A 33 -11.77 -0.47 2.98
N ALA A 34 -12.21 -0.25 1.75
CA ALA A 34 -13.18 -1.08 1.06
C ALA A 34 -12.71 -1.30 -0.39
N ASP A 35 -12.71 -2.56 -0.84
CA ASP A 35 -12.35 -2.87 -2.23
C ASP A 35 -13.51 -2.47 -3.14
N PRO A 36 -13.28 -1.62 -4.17
CA PRO A 36 -14.32 -1.20 -5.09
C PRO A 36 -14.97 -2.35 -5.88
N GLU A 37 -14.27 -3.48 -6.07
CA GLU A 37 -14.85 -4.66 -6.73
C GLU A 37 -15.86 -5.39 -5.85
N THR A 38 -15.70 -5.34 -4.52
CA THR A 38 -16.57 -6.05 -3.58
C THR A 38 -17.57 -5.13 -2.87
N PHE A 39 -17.31 -3.82 -2.80
CA PHE A 39 -18.13 -2.86 -2.09
C PHE A 39 -19.18 -2.21 -3.01
N LEU A 40 -20.30 -2.92 -3.19
CA LEU A 40 -21.37 -2.55 -4.12
C LEU A 40 -22.61 -1.98 -3.41
N ASN A 41 -23.40 -1.22 -4.15
CA ASN A 41 -24.70 -0.72 -3.71
C ASN A 41 -25.75 -1.85 -3.65
N ALA A 42 -26.97 -1.53 -3.20
CA ALA A 42 -28.05 -2.52 -3.07
C ALA A 42 -28.47 -3.17 -4.41
N SER A 43 -28.19 -2.51 -5.53
CA SER A 43 -28.45 -3.00 -6.89
C SER A 43 -27.25 -3.75 -7.49
N GLY A 44 -26.21 -4.04 -6.71
CA GLY A 44 -25.01 -4.75 -7.19
C GLY A 44 -24.11 -3.93 -8.11
N ARG A 45 -24.21 -2.59 -8.08
CA ARG A 45 -23.36 -1.69 -8.87
C ARG A 45 -22.41 -0.88 -7.98
N PRO A 46 -21.28 -0.38 -8.51
CA PRO A 46 -20.44 0.59 -7.80
C PRO A 46 -21.24 1.85 -7.42
N PHE A 47 -20.81 2.53 -6.36
CA PHE A 47 -21.37 3.82 -5.99
C PHE A 47 -20.84 4.92 -6.93
N GLU A 48 -21.74 5.69 -7.53
CA GLU A 48 -21.38 6.81 -8.41
C GLU A 48 -21.31 8.16 -7.67
N VAL A 49 -21.94 8.24 -6.50
CA VAL A 49 -21.99 9.46 -5.67
C VAL A 49 -21.34 9.21 -4.31
N PHE A 50 -20.51 10.15 -3.86
CA PHE A 50 -19.75 10.02 -2.62
C PHE A 50 -20.62 9.89 -1.37
N THR A 51 -21.66 10.71 -1.22
CA THR A 51 -22.50 10.73 -0.01
C THR A 51 -23.13 9.36 0.32
N PRO A 52 -23.82 8.66 -0.61
CA PRO A 52 -24.36 7.33 -0.33
C PRO A 52 -23.26 6.29 -0.13
N PHE A 53 -22.12 6.41 -0.84
CA PHE A 53 -20.95 5.57 -0.59
C PHE A 53 -20.46 5.71 0.86
N TYR A 54 -20.24 6.94 1.32
CA TYR A 54 -19.73 7.20 2.66
C TYR A 54 -20.69 6.71 3.76
N ARG A 55 -22.00 6.92 3.58
CA ARG A 55 -23.02 6.40 4.51
C ARG A 55 -22.98 4.88 4.59
N ALA A 56 -22.93 4.19 3.45
CA ALA A 56 -22.83 2.75 3.41
C ALA A 56 -21.50 2.26 4.01
N LEU A 57 -20.40 2.98 3.76
CA LEU A 57 -19.08 2.65 4.28
C LEU A 57 -19.10 2.69 5.81
N VAL A 58 -19.56 3.78 6.43
CA VAL A 58 -19.61 3.91 7.89
C VAL A 58 -20.49 2.83 8.53
N GLN A 59 -21.61 2.46 7.89
CA GLN A 59 -22.52 1.44 8.42
C GLN A 59 -21.99 0.00 8.31
N ARG A 60 -21.24 -0.31 7.24
CA ARG A 60 -20.82 -1.67 6.91
C ARG A 60 -19.37 -1.96 7.27
N LEU A 61 -18.55 -0.92 7.43
CA LEU A 61 -17.13 -1.08 7.69
C LEU A 61 -16.93 -1.47 9.15
N THR A 62 -16.73 -2.76 9.39
CA THR A 62 -16.15 -3.24 10.63
C THR A 62 -14.64 -2.99 10.58
N VAL A 63 -14.21 -1.80 11.02
CA VAL A 63 -12.78 -1.55 11.22
C VAL A 63 -12.37 -2.36 12.44
N ALA A 64 -11.71 -3.49 12.24
CA ALA A 64 -10.92 -4.07 13.31
C ALA A 64 -9.94 -3.00 13.76
N GLU A 65 -9.96 -2.65 15.04
CA GLU A 65 -9.00 -1.70 15.60
C GLU A 65 -7.60 -2.15 15.18
N PRO A 66 -6.77 -1.30 14.56
CA PRO A 66 -5.44 -1.71 14.16
C PRO A 66 -4.73 -2.13 15.45
N SER A 67 -4.55 -3.44 15.65
CA SER A 67 -4.03 -3.96 16.90
C SER A 67 -2.68 -3.29 17.14
N VAL A 68 -2.63 -2.46 18.18
CA VAL A 68 -1.46 -1.67 18.51
C VAL A 68 -0.42 -2.64 19.06
N GLY A 69 0.40 -3.23 18.17
CA GLY A 69 1.62 -3.91 18.59
C GLY A 69 2.05 -5.20 17.88
N SER A 70 1.24 -5.87 17.05
CA SER A 70 1.57 -7.26 16.68
C SER A 70 1.35 -7.62 15.20
N PHE A 71 2.10 -6.98 14.30
CA PHE A 71 2.15 -7.42 12.89
C PHE A 71 3.54 -7.42 12.26
N ALA A 72 4.55 -6.82 12.90
CA ALA A 72 5.91 -6.93 12.41
C ALA A 72 6.53 -8.20 13.00
N PRO A 73 7.04 -9.12 12.18
CA PRO A 73 7.78 -10.27 12.70
C PRO A 73 9.04 -9.76 13.43
N ASP A 74 9.33 -10.29 14.62
CA ASP A 74 10.53 -9.92 15.39
C ASP A 74 11.82 -10.22 14.63
N ARG A 75 11.78 -11.25 13.78
CA ARG A 75 12.88 -11.65 12.90
C ARG A 75 12.32 -12.15 11.58
N MET A 76 12.98 -11.74 10.50
CA MET A 76 12.79 -12.34 9.17
C MET A 76 14.01 -13.20 8.87
N GLN A 77 13.79 -14.41 8.38
CA GLN A 77 14.87 -15.25 7.86
C GLN A 77 15.34 -14.66 6.52
N GLY A 78 16.62 -14.31 6.45
CA GLY A 78 17.22 -13.83 5.21
C GLY A 78 17.34 -14.95 4.18
N ALA A 79 17.42 -14.57 2.90
CA ALA A 79 17.75 -15.51 1.84
C ALA A 79 19.13 -16.13 2.10
N THR A 80 19.25 -17.43 1.86
CA THR A 80 20.49 -18.19 2.09
C THR A 80 21.58 -17.85 1.08
N SER A 81 21.19 -17.33 -0.10
CA SER A 81 22.08 -16.89 -1.16
C SER A 81 22.01 -15.37 -1.34
N ARG A 82 23.13 -14.78 -1.75
CA ARG A 82 23.21 -13.36 -2.07
C ARG A 82 22.53 -13.11 -3.43
N LEU A 83 21.45 -12.34 -3.41
CA LEU A 83 20.81 -11.84 -4.62
C LEU A 83 21.58 -10.62 -5.14
N ALA A 84 21.67 -10.50 -6.47
CA ALA A 84 22.16 -9.28 -7.09
C ALA A 84 21.24 -8.12 -6.71
N SER A 85 21.82 -7.03 -6.20
CA SER A 85 21.08 -5.87 -5.70
C SER A 85 21.78 -4.58 -6.14
N ALA A 86 21.02 -3.61 -6.64
CA ALA A 86 21.51 -2.26 -6.87
C ALA A 86 21.62 -1.49 -5.54
N SER A 87 22.54 -0.53 -5.44
CA SER A 87 22.54 0.41 -4.32
C SER A 87 21.41 1.44 -4.49
N ILE A 88 21.01 2.08 -3.40
CA ILE A 88 19.97 3.12 -3.45
C ILE A 88 20.40 4.32 -4.32
N GLY A 89 21.71 4.62 -4.38
CA GLY A 89 22.25 5.71 -5.20
C GLY A 89 22.17 5.42 -6.69
N ASP A 90 22.32 4.15 -7.08
CA ASP A 90 22.29 3.72 -8.50
C ASP A 90 20.91 3.90 -9.15
N LEU A 91 19.85 4.03 -8.33
CA LEU A 91 18.49 4.20 -8.81
C LEU A 91 18.20 5.60 -9.37
N GLY A 92 19.10 6.58 -9.19
CA GLY A 92 18.94 7.92 -9.75
C GLY A 92 17.67 8.64 -9.28
N LEU A 93 17.19 8.34 -8.07
CA LEU A 93 15.90 8.85 -7.55
C LEU A 93 15.97 10.33 -7.13
N LEU A 94 17.18 10.88 -7.00
CA LEU A 94 17.38 12.29 -6.65
C LEU A 94 17.54 13.13 -7.92
N PRO A 95 16.98 14.35 -7.93
CA PRO A 95 17.09 15.20 -9.10
C PRO A 95 18.53 15.67 -9.29
N THR A 96 18.91 15.89 -10.54
CA THR A 96 20.22 16.47 -10.90
C THR A 96 20.30 17.96 -10.56
N VAL A 97 19.16 18.65 -10.55
CA VAL A 97 19.03 20.05 -10.14
C VAL A 97 18.30 20.10 -8.81
N SER A 98 18.85 20.79 -7.81
CA SER A 98 18.37 20.82 -6.42
C SER A 98 17.06 21.61 -6.18
N TRP A 99 16.02 21.34 -6.97
CA TRP A 99 14.70 21.94 -6.77
C TRP A 99 14.01 21.43 -5.49
N ASP A 100 14.45 20.29 -4.97
CA ASP A 100 13.90 19.60 -3.81
C ASP A 100 14.41 20.14 -2.46
N ASP A 101 15.31 21.13 -2.44
CA ASP A 101 15.86 21.73 -1.21
C ASP A 101 14.78 22.26 -0.26
N GLY A 102 13.74 22.89 -0.82
CA GLY A 102 12.58 23.35 -0.03
C GLY A 102 11.81 22.21 0.60
N LEU A 103 11.65 21.08 -0.12
CA LEU A 103 10.99 19.88 0.39
C LEU A 103 11.81 19.21 1.48
N ARG A 104 13.13 19.13 1.33
CA ARG A 104 14.03 18.56 2.35
C ARG A 104 13.99 19.33 3.67
N ARG A 105 13.84 20.65 3.60
CA ARG A 105 13.69 21.50 4.80
C ARG A 105 12.31 21.34 5.46
N ALA A 106 11.25 21.21 4.66
CA ALA A 106 9.88 21.14 5.16
C ALA A 106 9.42 19.73 5.57
N TRP A 107 10.03 18.68 5.02
CA TRP A 107 9.57 17.29 5.18
C TRP A 107 10.70 16.38 5.64
N THR A 108 10.47 15.65 6.74
CA THR A 108 11.34 14.55 7.18
C THR A 108 10.71 13.22 6.78
N CYS A 109 11.17 12.65 5.67
CA CYS A 109 10.73 11.35 5.17
C CYS A 109 11.39 10.22 5.98
N VAL A 110 10.71 9.69 7.00
CA VAL A 110 11.21 8.56 7.80
C VAL A 110 10.11 7.52 8.00
N CYS A 111 10.39 6.25 7.72
CA CYS A 111 9.47 5.12 7.95
C CYS A 111 9.01 4.99 9.42
N ARG A 112 9.75 5.57 10.37
CA ARG A 112 9.44 5.62 11.81
C ARG A 112 8.48 6.75 12.23
N SER A 113 8.24 7.78 11.40
CA SER A 113 7.50 8.98 11.81
C SER A 113 5.96 8.84 11.74
N SER A 114 5.43 7.77 11.16
CA SER A 114 3.97 7.54 11.09
C SER A 114 3.29 7.32 12.45
N ARG A 115 4.06 7.14 13.54
CA ARG A 115 3.51 7.11 14.92
C ARG A 115 3.42 8.47 15.63
N ARG A 116 4.05 9.54 15.12
CA ARG A 116 4.29 10.76 15.95
C ARG A 116 3.45 12.00 15.64
N GLN A 117 2.59 11.98 14.60
CA GLN A 117 1.77 13.15 14.25
C GLN A 117 0.29 13.09 14.72
N ARG A 118 -0.12 12.09 15.51
CA ARG A 118 -1.51 11.99 16.03
C ARG A 118 -1.71 12.53 17.46
N ARG A 119 -0.95 13.55 17.89
CA ARG A 119 -1.15 14.19 19.22
C ARG A 119 -0.92 15.70 19.17
N THR A 120 -1.76 16.43 18.45
CA THR A 120 -2.04 17.85 18.74
C THR A 120 -3.40 18.20 18.16
N GLY A 121 -4.38 18.37 19.04
CA GLY A 121 -5.78 18.63 18.72
C GLY A 121 -6.62 18.44 19.97
N GLY A 122 -6.35 19.26 20.98
CA GLY A 122 -7.18 19.53 22.14
C GLY A 122 -7.41 21.02 22.22
#